data_AF-A0A0H3U7H4-F1
#
_entry.id   AF-A0A0H3U7H4-F1
#
_cell.length_a   1.000
_cell.length_b   1.000
_cell.length_c   1.000
_cell.angle_alpha   90.00
_cell.angle_beta   90.00
_cell.angle_gamma   90.00
#
_symmetry.space_group_name_H-M   'P 1'
#
loop_
_entity.id
_entity.type
_entity.pdbx_description
1 polymer ?
#
loop_
_entity_poly.entity_id
_entity_poly.type
_entity_poly.pdbx_seq_one_letter_code
_entity_poly.pdbx_strand_id
1 'polypeptide(L)'
;MDAPKSMGEAIGVVTDIRKRDEKSIRFTVIPNKTGITLHNGDGFSFATRDGVTGFRGDVCEGLDVVCKPVCDLAEGVMLFRNINTAFEKALDTQVCRRYVQVSLGVSVRDGYSLEIKARSEDGREIIETFELGAEAAQNRERAESLIRDQLSKRSEVYGFSVDSLSVCTTDGSLPFLSASAVNGMRRHLGDILESTAIRSRRLATGERDLAEPIVKTELSYGILMKSKYCVRYELGICPRHQGARPSGSLYIVNNGRRFELKFDCSLCEMRVIQA
;
A
#
# COMPACT_ATOMS: atom_id res chain seq x y z
N MET A 1 16.17 -20.42 -7.79
CA MET A 1 16.00 -19.13 -7.09
C MET A 1 15.39 -19.45 -5.74
N ASP A 2 16.24 -19.70 -4.74
CA ASP A 2 15.79 -19.89 -3.36
C ASP A 2 15.53 -18.51 -2.76
N ALA A 3 14.26 -18.11 -2.71
CA ALA A 3 13.86 -17.00 -1.85
C ALA A 3 14.30 -17.35 -0.42
N PRO A 4 14.87 -16.41 0.35
CA PRO A 4 15.22 -16.68 1.73
C PRO A 4 13.95 -17.16 2.44
N LYS A 5 14.02 -18.36 3.03
CA LYS A 5 12.90 -18.95 3.76
C LYS A 5 12.60 -18.05 4.96
N SER A 6 11.67 -17.12 4.77
CA SER A 6 11.22 -16.23 5.83
C SER A 6 10.45 -17.07 6.84
N MET A 7 10.80 -16.89 8.12
CA MET A 7 10.16 -17.59 9.24
C MET A 7 8.73 -17.08 9.43
N GLY A 8 8.53 -15.76 9.30
CA GLY A 8 7.22 -15.13 9.42
C GLY A 8 6.73 -14.92 10.86
N GLU A 9 5.42 -14.77 11.04
CA GLU A 9 4.79 -14.47 12.33
C GLU A 9 4.70 -15.73 13.21
N ALA A 10 5.11 -15.67 14.47
CA ALA A 10 4.94 -16.79 15.40
C ALA A 10 3.45 -17.00 15.73
N ILE A 11 2.93 -18.21 15.46
CA ILE A 11 1.52 -18.54 15.64
C ILE A 11 1.30 -19.24 16.98
N GLY A 12 2.11 -20.24 17.29
CA GLY A 12 1.79 -21.16 18.38
C GLY A 12 2.53 -22.48 18.30
N VAL A 13 2.29 -23.33 19.28
CA VAL A 13 2.95 -24.64 19.43
C VAL A 13 2.12 -25.72 18.76
N VAL A 14 2.76 -26.61 18.01
CA VAL A 14 2.10 -27.79 17.42
C VAL A 14 1.81 -28.84 18.49
N THR A 15 0.61 -29.38 18.46
CA THR A 15 0.09 -30.42 19.36
C THR A 15 -0.79 -31.40 18.60
N ASP A 16 -0.99 -32.61 19.13
CA ASP A 16 -1.91 -33.62 18.61
C ASP A 16 -1.70 -33.95 17.13
N ILE A 17 -0.49 -34.40 16.78
CA ILE A 17 -0.17 -34.80 15.40
C ILE A 17 -0.73 -36.20 15.13
N ARG A 18 -1.67 -36.30 14.18
CA ARG A 18 -2.28 -37.57 13.75
C ARG A 18 -2.12 -37.79 12.26
N LYS A 19 -1.76 -39.01 11.88
CA LYS A 19 -1.84 -39.43 10.47
C LYS A 19 -3.30 -39.61 10.09
N ARG A 20 -3.74 -38.98 9.00
CA ARG A 20 -5.08 -39.17 8.46
C ARG A 20 -5.10 -40.31 7.44
N ASP A 21 -4.10 -40.31 6.55
CA ASP A 21 -3.86 -41.30 5.51
C ASP A 21 -2.36 -41.28 5.13
N GLU A 22 -1.93 -42.07 4.14
CA GLU A 22 -0.52 -42.13 3.73
C GLU A 22 0.03 -40.79 3.19
N LYS A 23 -0.85 -39.88 2.80
CA LYS A 23 -0.50 -38.63 2.10
C LYS A 23 -0.83 -37.36 2.87
N SER A 24 -1.43 -37.45 4.06
CA SER A 24 -1.76 -36.30 4.89
C SER A 24 -1.66 -36.55 6.40
N ILE A 25 -1.25 -35.51 7.09
CA ILE A 25 -1.23 -35.42 8.55
C ILE A 25 -2.14 -34.27 8.99
N ARG A 26 -2.75 -34.43 10.16
CA ARG A 26 -3.48 -33.37 10.87
C ARG A 26 -2.71 -33.03 12.14
N PHE A 27 -2.66 -31.75 12.49
CA PHE A 27 -2.17 -31.31 13.78
C PHE A 27 -3.00 -30.12 14.29
N THR A 28 -2.99 -29.92 15.59
CA THR A 28 -3.63 -28.78 16.26
C THR A 28 -2.56 -27.78 16.70
N VAL A 29 -2.87 -26.49 16.66
CA VAL A 29 -1.98 -25.44 17.15
C VAL A 29 -2.53 -24.83 18.43
N ILE A 30 -1.72 -24.81 19.50
CA ILE A 30 -1.99 -23.97 20.67
C ILE A 30 -1.47 -22.57 20.38
N PRO A 31 -2.34 -21.56 20.24
CA PRO A 31 -1.96 -20.24 19.79
C PRO A 31 -1.20 -19.50 20.91
N ASN A 32 -0.19 -18.71 20.55
CA ASN A 32 0.58 -17.90 21.50
C ASN A 32 -0.11 -16.57 21.86
N LYS A 33 -1.12 -16.17 21.09
CA LYS A 33 -1.90 -14.94 21.22
C LYS A 33 -3.35 -15.21 20.87
N THR A 34 -4.25 -14.37 21.41
CA THR A 34 -5.66 -14.40 21.05
C THR A 34 -5.90 -13.84 19.65
N GLY A 35 -6.96 -14.29 18.98
CA GLY A 35 -7.37 -13.76 17.67
C GLY A 35 -6.65 -14.34 16.45
N ILE A 36 -5.82 -15.37 16.63
CA ILE A 36 -5.18 -16.08 15.52
C ILE A 36 -6.23 -16.85 14.71
N THR A 37 -6.26 -16.61 13.41
CA THR A 37 -7.12 -17.30 12.45
C THR A 37 -6.28 -17.90 11.32
N LEU A 38 -6.48 -19.18 11.05
CA LEU A 38 -5.79 -19.92 9.99
C LEU A 38 -6.73 -20.12 8.81
N HIS A 39 -6.19 -20.06 7.59
CA HIS A 39 -6.93 -20.11 6.34
C HIS A 39 -6.32 -21.14 5.41
N ASN A 40 -7.17 -21.78 4.60
CA ASN A 40 -6.72 -22.73 3.59
C ASN A 40 -5.69 -22.09 2.66
N GLY A 41 -4.58 -22.80 2.45
CA GLY A 41 -3.48 -22.35 1.61
C GLY A 41 -2.42 -21.54 2.34
N ASP A 42 -2.57 -21.25 3.64
CA ASP A 42 -1.51 -20.62 4.43
C ASP A 42 -0.17 -21.34 4.34
N GLY A 43 0.90 -20.54 4.32
CA GLY A 43 2.27 -21.03 4.43
C GLY A 43 2.70 -21.03 5.88
N PHE A 44 3.13 -22.20 6.34
CA PHE A 44 3.66 -22.42 7.67
C PHE A 44 5.15 -22.71 7.61
N SER A 45 5.87 -22.38 8.67
CA SER A 45 7.26 -22.73 8.82
C SER A 45 7.65 -23.02 10.26
N PHE A 46 8.73 -23.77 10.45
CA PHE A 46 9.33 -24.03 11.75
C PHE A 46 10.84 -24.18 11.63
N ALA A 47 11.54 -24.03 12.75
CA ALA A 47 12.99 -24.17 12.82
C ALA A 47 13.40 -25.63 13.04
N THR A 48 14.35 -26.10 12.24
CA THR A 48 15.05 -27.38 12.41
C THR A 48 16.54 -27.12 12.65
N ARG A 49 17.32 -28.18 12.92
CA ARG A 49 18.78 -28.06 13.07
C ARG A 49 19.46 -27.57 11.79
N ASP A 50 18.86 -27.87 10.63
CA ASP A 50 19.40 -27.57 9.31
C ASP A 50 18.85 -26.26 8.71
N GLY A 51 18.05 -25.50 9.48
CA GLY A 51 17.52 -24.19 9.09
C GLY A 51 16.02 -24.07 9.28
N VAL A 52 15.33 -23.49 8.28
CA VAL A 52 13.87 -23.30 8.30
C VAL A 52 13.23 -24.27 7.32
N THR A 53 12.23 -25.01 7.80
CA THR A 53 11.38 -25.88 6.96
C THR A 53 10.04 -25.20 6.79
N GLY A 54 9.64 -24.97 5.53
CA GLY A 54 8.36 -24.38 5.17
C GLY A 54 7.45 -25.41 4.52
N PHE A 55 6.15 -25.33 4.78
CA PHE A 55 5.12 -26.18 4.19
C PHE A 55 3.80 -25.43 4.03
N ARG A 56 2.89 -25.97 3.23
CA ARG A 56 1.56 -25.39 3.00
C ARG A 56 0.51 -26.14 3.82
N GLY A 57 -0.39 -25.41 4.48
CA GLY A 57 -1.63 -25.97 5.01
C GLY A 57 -2.68 -26.10 3.91
N ASP A 58 -3.12 -27.32 3.64
CA ASP A 58 -4.12 -27.58 2.61
C ASP A 58 -5.53 -27.24 3.11
N VAL A 59 -5.84 -27.66 4.35
CA VAL A 59 -7.13 -27.37 5.02
C VAL A 59 -6.86 -26.87 6.44
N CYS A 60 -7.46 -25.76 6.81
CA CYS A 60 -7.41 -25.16 8.14
C CYS A 60 -8.83 -25.03 8.68
N GLU A 61 -9.14 -25.75 9.75
CA GLU A 61 -10.42 -25.72 10.45
C GLU A 61 -10.19 -25.16 11.86
N GLY A 62 -10.37 -23.85 12.03
CA GLY A 62 -10.00 -23.16 13.26
C GLY A 62 -8.49 -23.16 13.46
N LEU A 63 -8.02 -23.94 14.44
CA LEU A 63 -6.58 -24.11 14.76
C LEU A 63 -6.06 -25.50 14.37
N ASP A 64 -6.91 -26.32 13.76
CA ASP A 64 -6.51 -27.60 13.21
C ASP A 64 -6.07 -27.43 11.75
N VAL A 65 -4.91 -27.98 11.42
CA VAL A 65 -4.30 -27.88 10.10
C VAL A 65 -4.07 -29.27 9.54
N VAL A 66 -4.49 -29.47 8.30
CA VAL A 66 -4.19 -30.66 7.49
C VAL A 66 -3.19 -30.28 6.41
N CYS A 67 -2.11 -31.06 6.29
CA CYS A 67 -1.08 -30.86 5.28
C CYS A 67 -0.45 -32.20 4.88
N LYS A 68 0.40 -32.17 3.85
CA LYS A 68 1.24 -33.32 3.49
C LYS A 68 2.23 -33.65 4.62
N PRO A 69 2.66 -34.91 4.78
CA PRO A 69 3.68 -35.27 5.75
C PRO A 69 4.94 -34.40 5.61
N VAL A 70 5.31 -33.74 6.70
CA VAL A 70 6.48 -32.86 6.76
C VAL A 70 7.54 -33.53 7.63
N CYS A 71 8.76 -33.64 7.11
CA CYS A 71 9.89 -34.17 7.86
C CYS A 71 10.19 -33.26 9.06
N ASP A 72 10.53 -33.85 10.20
CA ASP A 72 10.87 -33.15 11.46
C ASP A 72 9.75 -32.34 12.13
N LEU A 73 8.53 -32.37 11.62
CA LEU A 73 7.38 -31.78 12.32
C LEU A 73 7.00 -32.68 13.49
N ALA A 74 7.15 -32.17 14.71
CA ALA A 74 6.87 -32.89 15.95
C ALA A 74 6.03 -32.03 16.91
N GLU A 75 5.38 -32.69 17.87
CA GLU A 75 4.69 -31.99 18.96
C GLU A 75 5.68 -31.17 19.79
N GLY A 76 5.23 -29.99 20.24
CA GLY A 76 6.07 -29.04 20.98
C GLY A 76 6.87 -28.07 20.10
N VAL A 77 6.89 -28.28 18.78
CA VAL A 77 7.58 -27.36 17.85
C VAL A 77 6.83 -26.03 17.75
N MET A 78 7.59 -24.92 17.73
CA MET A 78 7.04 -23.60 17.46
C MET A 78 6.76 -23.41 15.97
N LEU A 79 5.50 -23.12 15.66
CA LEU A 79 5.00 -22.87 14.31
C LEU A 79 4.91 -21.37 14.01
N PHE A 80 5.32 -21.01 12.80
CA PHE A 80 5.28 -19.67 12.26
C PHE A 80 4.47 -19.61 10.96
N ARG A 81 3.90 -18.46 10.61
CA ARG A 81 3.17 -18.19 9.37
C ARG A 81 4.01 -17.30 8.47
N ASN A 82 4.49 -17.83 7.35
CA ASN A 82 5.25 -17.04 6.38
C ASN A 82 4.39 -16.51 5.22
N ILE A 83 3.23 -17.12 4.97
CA ILE A 83 2.26 -16.67 3.96
C ILE A 83 0.87 -16.70 4.59
N ASN A 84 0.20 -15.54 4.58
CA ASN A 84 -1.20 -15.41 4.99
C ASN A 84 -2.07 -15.26 3.74
N THR A 85 -2.67 -16.35 3.28
CA THR A 85 -3.41 -16.36 2.00
C THR A 85 -4.59 -15.39 2.00
N ALA A 86 -5.27 -15.24 3.16
CA ALA A 86 -6.36 -14.29 3.28
C ALA A 86 -5.87 -12.84 3.16
N PHE A 87 -4.72 -12.53 3.75
CA PHE A 87 -4.10 -11.21 3.67
C PHE A 87 -3.59 -10.90 2.25
N GLU A 88 -2.91 -11.84 1.59
CA GLU A 88 -2.45 -11.67 0.21
C GLU A 88 -3.64 -11.41 -0.74
N LYS A 89 -4.71 -12.21 -0.60
CA LYS A 89 -5.93 -12.02 -1.37
C LYS A 89 -6.58 -10.66 -1.09
N ALA A 90 -6.55 -10.21 0.17
CA ALA A 90 -7.07 -8.89 0.54
C ALA A 90 -6.24 -7.78 -0.10
N LEU A 91 -4.90 -7.86 -0.09
CA LEU A 91 -4.02 -6.90 -0.75
C LEU A 91 -4.27 -6.83 -2.27
N ASP A 92 -4.40 -7.98 -2.93
CA ASP A 92 -4.67 -8.04 -4.37
C ASP A 92 -6.03 -7.44 -4.73
N THR A 93 -7.04 -7.64 -3.87
CA THR A 93 -8.42 -7.19 -4.13
C THR A 93 -8.64 -5.74 -3.69
N GLN A 94 -7.99 -5.30 -2.61
CA GLN A 94 -8.14 -3.98 -1.98
C GLN A 94 -6.91 -3.12 -2.25
N VAL A 95 -6.57 -2.94 -3.52
CA VAL A 95 -5.48 -2.04 -3.89
C VAL A 95 -5.78 -0.65 -3.33
N CYS A 96 -4.88 -0.15 -2.47
CA CYS A 96 -5.01 1.20 -1.91
C CYS A 96 -4.92 2.22 -3.06
N ARG A 97 -6.05 2.79 -3.45
CA ARG A 97 -6.13 3.78 -4.52
C ARG A 97 -6.47 5.13 -3.92
N ARG A 98 -5.57 6.09 -4.10
CA ARG A 98 -5.84 7.50 -3.86
C ARG A 98 -6.43 8.12 -5.12
N TYR A 99 -7.53 8.84 -4.98
CA TYR A 99 -8.16 9.56 -6.08
C TYR A 99 -8.06 11.07 -5.86
N VAL A 100 -7.90 11.82 -6.94
CA VAL A 100 -8.05 13.27 -6.97
C VAL A 100 -9.55 13.57 -7.04
N GLN A 101 -10.12 14.16 -5.99
CA GLN A 101 -11.55 14.50 -5.98
C GLN A 101 -11.85 15.64 -6.95
N VAL A 102 -12.97 15.54 -7.65
CA VAL A 102 -13.44 16.52 -8.63
C VAL A 102 -14.90 16.85 -8.37
N SER A 103 -15.14 18.10 -7.97
CA SER A 103 -16.47 18.68 -7.83
C SER A 103 -17.04 19.06 -9.19
N LEU A 104 -18.25 18.62 -9.49
CA LEU A 104 -18.98 18.92 -10.72
C LEU A 104 -20.18 19.82 -10.43
N GLY A 105 -20.28 20.93 -11.17
CA GLY A 105 -21.49 21.71 -11.32
C GLY A 105 -22.07 21.49 -12.72
N VAL A 106 -23.30 21.01 -12.79
CA VAL A 106 -23.95 20.66 -14.06
C VAL A 106 -25.09 21.63 -14.34
N SER A 107 -25.11 22.22 -15.53
CA SER A 107 -26.13 23.17 -15.97
C SER A 107 -26.70 22.75 -17.33
N VAL A 108 -28.03 22.64 -17.40
CA VAL A 108 -28.76 22.24 -18.61
C VAL A 108 -29.44 23.48 -19.17
N ARG A 109 -29.24 23.80 -20.45
CA ARG A 109 -29.89 24.93 -21.14
C ARG A 109 -30.83 24.46 -22.25
N ASP A 110 -31.62 25.39 -22.79
CA ASP A 110 -32.47 25.16 -23.96
C ASP A 110 -31.66 24.61 -25.16
N GLY A 111 -32.31 23.78 -25.97
CA GLY A 111 -31.62 23.01 -27.00
C GLY A 111 -30.83 21.81 -26.44
N TYR A 112 -31.08 21.44 -25.17
CA TYR A 112 -30.47 20.31 -24.48
C TYR A 112 -28.95 20.34 -24.40
N SER A 113 -28.34 21.53 -24.41
CA SER A 113 -26.91 21.65 -24.13
C SER A 113 -26.62 21.45 -22.65
N LEU A 114 -25.68 20.56 -22.33
CA LEU A 114 -25.21 20.27 -20.98
C LEU A 114 -23.84 20.90 -20.75
N GLU A 115 -23.78 21.95 -19.92
CA GLU A 115 -22.54 22.58 -19.48
C GLU A 115 -22.10 21.94 -18.15
N ILE A 116 -20.89 21.36 -18.11
CA ILE A 116 -20.32 20.75 -16.91
C ILE A 116 -19.06 21.53 -16.52
N LYS A 117 -19.09 22.13 -15.33
CA LYS A 117 -17.93 22.75 -14.69
C LYS A 117 -17.30 21.75 -13.74
N ALA A 118 -16.04 21.40 -13.97
CA ALA A 118 -15.30 20.48 -13.12
C ALA A 118 -14.16 21.21 -12.41
N ARG A 119 -14.06 21.02 -11.09
CA ARG A 119 -13.02 21.59 -10.23
C ARG A 119 -12.36 20.47 -9.43
N SER A 120 -11.07 20.24 -9.65
CA SER A 120 -10.30 19.20 -8.93
C SER A 120 -9.70 19.72 -7.63
N GLU A 121 -9.43 18.80 -6.69
CA GLU A 121 -8.80 19.11 -5.38
C GLU A 121 -7.39 19.69 -5.51
N ASP A 122 -6.71 19.47 -6.63
CA ASP A 122 -5.40 20.05 -6.95
C ASP A 122 -5.50 21.45 -7.59
N GLY A 123 -6.71 21.93 -7.89
CA GLY A 123 -6.97 23.30 -8.36
C GLY A 123 -7.04 23.49 -9.87
N ARG A 124 -7.19 22.41 -10.65
CA ARG A 124 -7.58 22.51 -12.07
C ARG A 124 -9.08 22.81 -12.16
N GLU A 125 -9.43 23.60 -13.16
CA GLU A 125 -10.80 23.99 -13.46
C GLU A 125 -11.01 23.90 -14.96
N ILE A 126 -12.04 23.17 -15.37
CA ILE A 126 -12.46 23.04 -16.78
C ILE A 126 -13.96 23.25 -16.89
N ILE A 127 -14.40 23.70 -18.07
CA ILE A 127 -15.81 23.87 -18.40
C ILE A 127 -16.01 23.25 -19.77
N GLU A 128 -16.84 22.21 -19.84
CA GLU A 128 -17.15 21.53 -21.08
C GLU A 128 -18.64 21.60 -21.38
N THR A 129 -18.97 21.82 -22.65
CA THR A 129 -20.36 21.89 -23.11
C THR A 129 -20.60 20.75 -24.08
N PHE A 130 -21.61 19.94 -23.78
CA PHE A 130 -22.05 18.84 -24.62
C PHE A 130 -23.38 19.19 -25.26
N GLU A 131 -23.42 19.24 -26.59
CA GLU A 131 -24.67 19.35 -27.33
C GLU A 131 -25.34 17.98 -27.39
N LEU A 132 -26.54 17.88 -26.83
CA LEU A 132 -27.33 16.65 -26.82
C LEU A 132 -28.43 16.76 -27.86
N GLY A 133 -28.85 15.61 -28.40
CA GLY A 133 -29.95 15.55 -29.36
C GLY A 133 -31.26 16.14 -28.81
N ALA A 134 -32.20 16.42 -29.71
CA ALA A 134 -33.42 17.17 -29.43
C ALA A 134 -34.51 16.42 -28.60
N GLU A 135 -34.17 15.32 -27.94
CA GLU A 135 -35.16 14.47 -27.26
C GLU A 135 -35.21 14.73 -25.75
N ALA A 136 -36.38 15.15 -25.28
CA ALA A 136 -36.68 15.26 -23.86
C ALA A 136 -36.74 13.87 -23.19
N ALA A 137 -36.24 13.75 -21.97
CA ALA A 137 -36.43 12.56 -21.17
C ALA A 137 -37.91 12.40 -20.77
N GLN A 138 -38.47 11.21 -20.97
CA GLN A 138 -39.85 10.88 -20.57
C GLN A 138 -40.07 10.97 -19.05
N ASN A 139 -39.01 10.75 -18.25
CA ASN A 139 -39.07 10.86 -16.80
C ASN A 139 -37.88 11.67 -16.29
N ARG A 140 -38.18 12.87 -15.79
CA ARG A 140 -37.19 13.83 -15.28
C ARG A 140 -36.41 13.30 -14.09
N GLU A 141 -37.08 12.75 -13.07
CA GLU A 141 -36.43 12.26 -11.84
C GLU A 141 -35.43 11.14 -12.16
N ARG A 142 -35.81 10.24 -13.07
CA ARG A 142 -34.94 9.15 -13.52
C ARG A 142 -33.73 9.66 -14.29
N ALA A 143 -33.91 10.68 -15.14
CA ALA A 143 -32.82 11.30 -15.89
C ALA A 143 -31.84 12.01 -14.93
N GLU A 144 -32.36 12.74 -13.95
CA GLU A 144 -31.58 13.41 -12.92
C GLU A 144 -30.75 12.42 -12.09
N SER A 145 -31.37 11.34 -11.59
CA SER A 145 -30.65 10.28 -10.87
C SER A 145 -29.59 9.62 -11.76
N LEU A 146 -29.89 9.34 -13.03
CA LEU A 146 -28.91 8.76 -13.96
C LEU A 146 -27.71 9.68 -14.17
N ILE A 147 -27.92 10.98 -14.38
CA ILE A 147 -26.83 11.95 -14.53
C ILE A 147 -25.98 11.98 -13.26
N ARG A 148 -26.62 12.14 -12.09
CA ARG A 148 -25.92 12.21 -10.80
C ARG A 148 -25.12 10.94 -10.51
N ASP A 149 -25.72 9.76 -10.71
CA ASP A 149 -25.10 8.48 -10.39
C ASP A 149 -23.99 8.09 -11.36
N GLN A 150 -24.14 8.40 -12.66
CA GLN A 150 -23.13 8.03 -13.65
C GLN A 150 -21.97 9.04 -13.70
N LEU A 151 -22.21 10.34 -13.50
CA LEU A 151 -21.16 11.35 -13.41
C LEU A 151 -20.38 11.24 -12.10
N SER A 152 -21.01 10.87 -10.98
CA SER A 152 -20.31 10.72 -9.68
C SER A 152 -19.47 9.43 -9.55
N LYS A 153 -19.28 8.70 -10.66
CA LYS A 153 -18.41 7.53 -10.70
C LYS A 153 -16.95 7.94 -10.88
N ARG A 154 -16.07 6.95 -10.82
CA ARG A 154 -14.63 7.13 -10.99
C ARG A 154 -14.24 7.11 -12.46
N SER A 155 -13.31 7.96 -12.86
CA SER A 155 -12.57 7.84 -14.11
C SER A 155 -11.09 7.87 -13.82
N GLU A 156 -10.37 6.79 -14.12
CA GLU A 156 -8.92 6.70 -13.93
C GLU A 156 -8.49 7.03 -12.49
N VAL A 157 -7.77 8.14 -12.30
CA VAL A 157 -7.30 8.67 -11.01
C VAL A 157 -8.27 9.66 -10.37
N TYR A 158 -9.36 10.03 -11.05
CA TYR A 158 -10.32 11.02 -10.60
C TYR A 158 -11.56 10.38 -9.99
N GLY A 159 -11.95 10.88 -8.81
CA GLY A 159 -13.24 10.61 -8.19
C GLY A 159 -14.14 11.82 -8.37
N PHE A 160 -15.27 11.67 -9.05
CA PHE A 160 -16.16 12.78 -9.34
C PHE A 160 -17.33 12.82 -8.34
N SER A 161 -17.78 14.02 -7.98
CA SER A 161 -19.00 14.25 -7.22
C SER A 161 -19.82 15.36 -7.87
N VAL A 162 -21.12 15.13 -8.07
CA VAL A 162 -22.02 16.19 -8.56
C VAL A 162 -22.55 16.99 -7.38
N ASP A 163 -22.08 18.22 -7.25
CA ASP A 163 -22.45 19.12 -6.15
C ASP A 163 -23.76 19.84 -6.45
N SER A 164 -23.98 20.20 -7.72
CA SER A 164 -25.20 20.88 -8.17
C SER A 164 -25.62 20.43 -9.57
N LEU A 165 -26.94 20.37 -9.78
CA LEU A 165 -27.57 20.19 -11.08
C LEU A 165 -28.64 21.26 -11.24
N SER A 166 -28.40 22.24 -12.11
CA SER A 166 -29.33 23.32 -12.42
C SER A 166 -29.97 23.08 -13.78
N VAL A 167 -31.30 23.05 -13.83
CA VAL A 167 -32.06 22.90 -15.07
C VAL A 167 -32.64 24.26 -15.45
N CYS A 168 -32.13 24.85 -16.53
CA CYS A 168 -32.50 26.17 -17.03
C CYS A 168 -33.25 26.10 -18.37
N THR A 169 -33.88 24.95 -18.67
CA THR A 169 -34.74 24.79 -19.84
C THR A 169 -36.08 25.48 -19.62
N THR A 170 -36.63 26.05 -20.68
CA THR A 170 -37.92 26.76 -20.70
C THR A 170 -39.09 25.90 -20.23
N ASP A 171 -39.04 24.60 -20.52
CA ASP A 171 -40.02 23.59 -20.11
C ASP A 171 -39.63 22.83 -18.83
N GLY A 172 -38.45 23.14 -18.26
CA GLY A 172 -37.89 22.40 -17.13
C GLY A 172 -37.60 20.93 -17.45
N SER A 173 -37.51 20.52 -18.71
CA SER A 173 -37.18 19.13 -19.06
C SER A 173 -35.68 18.88 -19.00
N LEU A 174 -35.32 17.61 -18.80
CA LEU A 174 -33.95 17.12 -18.92
C LEU A 174 -33.78 16.38 -20.25
N PRO A 175 -32.60 16.39 -20.86
CA PRO A 175 -32.34 15.60 -22.06
C PRO A 175 -32.41 14.11 -21.77
N PHE A 176 -32.88 13.34 -22.75
CA PHE A 176 -32.74 11.90 -22.71
C PHE A 176 -31.27 11.50 -22.83
N LEU A 177 -30.74 10.85 -21.79
CA LEU A 177 -29.36 10.40 -21.74
C LEU A 177 -29.27 8.90 -21.43
N SER A 178 -28.50 8.18 -22.24
CA SER A 178 -28.12 6.81 -21.94
C SER A 178 -26.98 6.79 -20.92
N ALA A 179 -26.88 5.71 -20.14
CA ALA A 179 -25.75 5.53 -19.23
C ALA A 179 -24.40 5.55 -19.97
N SER A 180 -24.36 5.09 -21.22
CA SER A 180 -23.14 5.12 -22.04
C SER A 180 -22.72 6.55 -22.39
N ALA A 181 -23.67 7.42 -22.75
CA ALA A 181 -23.39 8.81 -23.08
C ALA A 181 -22.79 9.56 -21.87
N VAL A 182 -23.40 9.42 -20.70
CA VAL A 182 -22.92 10.07 -19.47
C VAL A 182 -21.55 9.51 -19.03
N ASN A 183 -21.33 8.21 -19.19
CA ASN A 183 -20.01 7.61 -18.95
C ASN A 183 -18.95 8.12 -19.93
N GLY A 184 -19.32 8.36 -21.20
CA GLY A 184 -18.44 8.98 -22.19
C GLY A 184 -18.03 10.40 -21.79
N MET A 185 -19.00 11.22 -21.39
CA MET A 185 -18.74 12.59 -20.87
C MET A 185 -17.79 12.56 -19.67
N ARG A 186 -18.05 11.68 -18.70
CA ARG A 186 -17.20 11.55 -17.51
C ARG A 186 -15.76 11.15 -17.86
N ARG A 187 -15.56 10.26 -18.85
CA ARG A 187 -14.22 9.89 -19.32
C ARG A 187 -13.53 11.08 -19.99
N HIS A 188 -14.25 11.77 -20.88
CA HIS A 188 -13.75 12.95 -21.56
C HIS A 188 -13.30 14.06 -20.60
N LEU A 189 -14.08 14.33 -19.54
CA LEU A 189 -13.70 15.27 -18.49
C LEU A 189 -12.39 14.86 -17.79
N GLY A 190 -12.20 13.56 -17.56
CA GLY A 190 -10.95 13.01 -17.02
C GLY A 190 -9.76 13.27 -17.95
N ASP A 191 -9.91 13.00 -19.25
CA ASP A 191 -8.85 13.20 -20.26
C ASP A 191 -8.42 14.69 -20.34
N ILE A 192 -9.38 15.60 -20.28
CA ILE A 192 -9.10 17.04 -20.29
C ILE A 192 -8.43 17.48 -18.99
N LEU A 193 -8.89 17.00 -17.83
CA LEU A 193 -8.24 17.30 -16.55
C LEU A 193 -6.78 16.80 -16.51
N GLU A 194 -6.51 15.63 -17.10
CA GLU A 194 -5.16 15.07 -17.17
C GLU A 194 -4.24 15.93 -18.06
N SER A 195 -4.73 16.35 -19.22
CA SER A 195 -4.00 17.25 -20.13
C SER A 195 -3.92 18.70 -19.65
N THR A 196 -4.73 19.08 -18.66
CA THR A 196 -4.68 20.42 -18.06
C THR A 196 -3.51 20.55 -17.09
N ALA A 197 -2.67 21.56 -17.32
CA ALA A 197 -1.54 21.87 -16.46
C ALA A 197 -1.98 22.14 -15.02
N ILE A 198 -1.30 21.51 -14.06
CA ILE A 198 -1.52 21.76 -12.63
C ILE A 198 -1.09 23.19 -12.33
N ARG A 199 -2.02 24.02 -11.86
CA ARG A 199 -1.66 25.30 -11.25
C ARG A 199 -0.84 24.98 -10.00
N SER A 200 0.39 25.48 -9.92
CA SER A 200 1.23 25.29 -8.74
C SER A 200 0.48 25.78 -7.51
N ARG A 201 -0.03 24.87 -6.67
CA ARG A 201 -0.45 25.24 -5.33
C ARG A 201 0.81 25.59 -4.56
N ARG A 202 0.82 26.74 -3.88
CA ARG A 202 1.84 26.97 -2.85
C ARG A 202 1.77 25.80 -1.90
N LEU A 203 2.92 25.20 -1.58
CA LEU A 203 3.03 24.19 -0.52
C LEU A 203 2.26 24.69 0.70
N ALA A 204 1.54 23.80 1.36
CA ALA A 204 0.80 24.15 2.57
C ALA A 204 1.75 24.89 3.54
N THR A 205 1.50 26.18 3.74
CA THR A 205 2.15 26.97 4.77
C THR A 205 1.45 26.71 6.10
N GLY A 206 1.21 25.43 6.42
CA GLY A 206 0.69 25.07 7.72
C GLY A 206 1.64 25.64 8.76
N GLU A 207 1.10 26.35 9.76
CA GLU A 207 1.84 26.60 10.98
C GLU A 207 2.25 25.22 11.48
N ARG A 208 3.55 24.93 11.46
CA ARG A 208 4.06 23.75 12.13
C ARG A 208 3.66 23.94 13.57
N ASP A 209 2.96 22.96 14.14
CA ASP A 209 2.75 22.92 15.57
C ASP A 209 4.12 22.73 16.21
N LEU A 210 4.76 23.85 16.58
CA LEU A 210 6.08 23.88 17.22
C LEU A 210 6.02 23.32 18.66
N ALA A 211 4.83 22.89 19.11
CA ALA A 211 4.62 22.27 20.41
C ALA A 211 5.25 20.88 20.52
N GLU A 212 5.47 20.16 19.40
CA GLU A 212 6.42 19.06 19.43
C GLU A 212 7.83 19.65 19.51
N PRO A 213 8.58 19.41 20.60
CA PRO A 213 9.97 19.80 20.61
C PRO A 213 10.60 19.09 19.42
N ILE A 214 11.02 19.86 18.41
CA ILE A 214 12.08 19.42 17.52
C ILE A 214 13.16 19.03 18.50
N VAL A 215 13.35 17.72 18.68
CA VAL A 215 14.55 17.22 19.33
C VAL A 215 15.63 17.76 18.43
N LYS A 216 16.22 18.89 18.85
CA LYS A 216 17.51 19.35 18.40
C LYS A 216 18.45 18.24 18.86
N THR A 217 18.40 17.12 18.15
CA THR A 217 19.54 16.26 18.01
C THR A 217 20.53 17.25 17.44
N GLU A 218 21.48 17.69 18.27
CA GLU A 218 22.65 18.38 17.78
C GLU A 218 23.10 17.53 16.59
N LEU A 219 22.84 18.03 15.38
CA LEU A 219 23.49 17.52 14.19
C LEU A 219 24.94 17.81 14.51
N SER A 220 25.62 16.82 15.09
CA SER A 220 27.03 16.85 15.40
C SER A 220 27.69 17.06 14.05
N TYR A 221 27.96 18.33 13.72
CA TYR A 221 28.56 18.77 12.48
C TYR A 221 29.76 17.85 12.23
N GLY A 222 29.64 16.96 11.25
CA GLY A 222 30.65 15.95 10.99
C GLY A 222 30.12 14.54 10.68
N ILE A 223 28.97 14.08 11.19
CA ILE A 223 28.48 12.73 10.82
C ILE A 223 27.65 12.80 9.53
N LEU A 224 28.19 12.25 8.43
CA LEU A 224 27.51 12.18 7.13
C LEU A 224 26.54 11.00 7.04
N MET A 225 26.90 9.87 7.64
CA MET A 225 26.13 8.63 7.55
C MET A 225 26.34 7.77 8.80
N LYS A 226 25.28 7.10 9.26
CA LYS A 226 25.35 5.99 10.22
C LYS A 226 24.85 4.73 9.53
N SER A 227 25.52 3.60 9.75
CA SER A 227 25.16 2.32 9.15
C SER A 227 25.38 1.17 10.13
N LYS A 228 24.48 0.19 10.13
CA LYS A 228 24.70 -1.10 10.82
C LYS A 228 25.64 -2.02 10.04
N TYR A 229 25.82 -1.77 8.74
CA TYR A 229 26.82 -2.46 7.94
C TYR A 229 28.22 -1.99 8.34
N CYS A 230 29.04 -2.91 8.85
CA CYS A 230 30.33 -2.60 9.47
C CYS A 230 31.48 -3.11 8.59
N VAL A 231 32.23 -2.18 7.98
CA VAL A 231 33.39 -2.51 7.13
C VAL A 231 34.45 -3.31 7.88
N ARG A 232 34.61 -3.11 9.21
CA ARG A 232 35.51 -3.95 10.02
C ARG A 232 35.09 -5.42 10.04
N TYR A 233 33.79 -5.71 10.05
CA TYR A 233 33.30 -7.08 10.01
C TYR A 233 33.55 -7.73 8.66
N GLU A 234 33.27 -7.00 7.58
CA GLU A 234 33.53 -7.45 6.21
C GLU A 234 35.02 -7.75 5.98
N LEU A 235 35.91 -6.91 6.50
CA LEU A 235 37.35 -7.08 6.38
C LEU A 235 37.96 -8.09 7.37
N GLY A 236 37.17 -8.81 8.17
CA GLY A 236 37.70 -9.80 9.11
C GLY A 236 38.36 -9.22 10.37
N ILE A 237 38.19 -7.92 10.63
CA ILE A 237 38.87 -7.17 11.69
C ILE A 237 37.91 -6.62 12.75
N CYS A 238 36.75 -7.26 12.95
CA CYS A 238 35.79 -6.89 13.98
C CYS A 238 36.25 -7.36 15.37
N PRO A 239 36.43 -6.46 16.35
CA PRO A 239 36.83 -6.86 17.70
C PRO A 239 35.73 -7.65 18.44
N ARG A 240 34.45 -7.44 18.09
CA ARG A 240 33.30 -8.09 18.75
C ARG A 240 33.07 -9.53 18.29
N HIS A 241 33.19 -9.79 16.99
CA HIS A 241 32.84 -11.09 16.40
C HIS A 241 34.05 -11.92 15.96
N GLN A 242 35.19 -11.29 15.69
CA GLN A 242 36.38 -11.95 15.14
C GLN A 242 37.60 -11.84 16.07
N GLY A 243 37.47 -11.17 17.24
CA GLY A 243 38.55 -11.05 18.22
C GLY A 243 39.78 -10.30 17.73
N ALA A 244 39.66 -9.57 16.61
CA ALA A 244 40.78 -8.86 16.00
C ALA A 244 41.23 -7.68 16.88
N ARG A 245 42.54 -7.42 16.90
CA ARG A 245 43.11 -6.25 17.57
C ARG A 245 42.63 -4.97 16.86
N PRO A 246 42.52 -3.83 17.58
CA PRO A 246 42.12 -2.57 16.99
C PRO A 246 43.01 -2.22 15.79
N SER A 247 42.44 -2.23 14.59
CA SER A 247 43.10 -1.74 13.38
C SER A 247 43.14 -0.21 13.39
N GLY A 248 44.11 0.37 12.67
CA GLY A 248 44.21 1.81 12.47
C GLY A 248 42.96 2.41 11.82
N SER A 249 42.91 3.75 11.76
CA SER A 249 41.76 4.47 11.20
C SER A 249 41.46 4.03 9.77
N LEU A 250 40.20 3.69 9.49
CA LEU A 250 39.71 3.35 8.16
C LEU A 250 39.06 4.57 7.52
N TYR A 251 39.12 4.61 6.19
CA TYR A 251 38.57 5.72 5.41
C TYR A 251 37.84 5.19 4.18
N ILE A 252 36.77 5.88 3.78
CA ILE A 252 36.12 5.68 2.49
C ILE A 252 36.52 6.83 1.56
N VAL A 253 36.85 6.51 0.32
CA VAL A 253 37.10 7.50 -0.73
C VAL A 253 35.94 7.49 -1.71
N ASN A 254 35.32 8.64 -1.92
CA ASN A 254 34.24 8.81 -2.89
C ASN A 254 34.37 10.17 -3.59
N ASN A 255 34.36 10.20 -4.92
CA ASN A 255 34.49 11.41 -5.74
C ASN A 255 35.70 12.29 -5.36
N GLY A 256 36.86 11.67 -5.13
CA GLY A 256 38.10 12.37 -4.74
C GLY A 256 38.11 12.91 -3.31
N ARG A 257 37.07 12.69 -2.52
CA ARG A 257 37.00 13.06 -1.11
C ARG A 257 37.24 11.84 -0.22
N ARG A 258 37.95 12.05 0.89
CA ARG A 258 38.27 11.02 1.89
C ARG A 258 37.48 11.29 3.16
N PHE A 259 36.78 10.27 3.65
CA PHE A 259 35.92 10.34 4.82
C PHE A 259 36.41 9.36 5.88
N GLU A 260 36.56 9.80 7.13
CA GLU A 260 36.98 8.93 8.23
C GLU A 260 35.83 8.03 8.68
N LEU A 261 36.14 6.77 9.02
CA LEU A 261 35.18 5.85 9.63
C LEU A 261 35.42 5.74 11.13
N LYS A 262 34.38 6.04 11.91
CA LYS A 262 34.34 5.75 13.35
C LYS A 262 33.40 4.59 13.62
N PHE A 263 33.76 3.73 14.56
CA PHE A 263 33.02 2.52 14.87
C PHE A 263 32.62 2.51 16.34
N ASP A 264 31.32 2.40 16.60
CA ASP A 264 30.77 2.07 17.90
C ASP A 264 30.46 0.57 17.95
N CYS A 265 31.40 -0.19 18.51
CA CYS A 265 31.29 -1.65 18.57
C CYS A 265 30.21 -2.12 19.57
N SER A 266 29.81 -1.28 20.53
CA SER A 266 28.75 -1.61 21.48
C SER A 266 27.39 -1.65 20.78
N LEU A 267 27.15 -0.67 19.90
CA LEU A 267 25.92 -0.53 19.12
C LEU A 267 25.97 -1.21 17.74
N CYS A 268 27.08 -1.87 17.39
CA CYS A 268 27.37 -2.36 16.04
C CYS A 268 27.03 -1.31 14.97
N GLU A 269 27.57 -0.11 15.14
CA GLU A 269 27.31 1.03 14.27
C GLU A 269 28.62 1.60 13.70
N MET A 270 28.66 1.80 12.39
CA MET A 270 29.69 2.53 11.69
C MET A 270 29.20 3.94 11.36
N ARG A 271 30.04 4.94 11.55
CA ARG A 271 29.77 6.35 11.25
C ARG A 271 30.78 6.85 10.23
N VAL A 272 30.28 7.48 9.16
CA VAL A 272 31.10 8.17 8.17
C VAL A 272 31.20 9.63 8.59
N ILE A 273 32.42 10.11 8.78
CA ILE A 273 32.72 11.45 9.27
C ILE A 273 33.26 12.30 8.11
N GLN A 274 32.72 13.52 7.97
CA GLN A 274 33.31 14.56 7.14
C GLN A 274 34.56 15.09 7.85
N ALA A 275 35.72 14.90 7.22
CA ALA A 275 36.97 15.50 7.66
C ALA A 275 36.94 17.03 7.52
#